data_AF-A0A813F660-F1
#
_entry.id   AF-A0A813F660-F1
#
_cell.length_a   1.000
_cell.length_b   1.000
_cell.length_c   1.000
_cell.angle_alpha   90.00
_cell.angle_beta   90.00
_cell.angle_gamma   90.00
#
_symmetry.space_group_name_H-M   'P 1'
#
loop_
_entity.id
_entity.type
_entity.pdbx_description
1 polymer ?
#
loop_
_entity_poly.entity_id
_entity_poly.type
_entity_poly.pdbx_seq_one_letter_code
_entity_poly.pdbx_strand_id
1 'polypeptide(L)'
;MSSSEPLDCPPTTASPGAAVSELPDSSAVAEQDDSVETDETEGPKSPLMRAVLHVKWACFLQKAGQHERAAEHFASSLALFPSARAHFGRGTCLASVRRRLEAAQELESALRLCPKMVAAHVNLAGVQLALGRYDEAEIHCRRALELEPGSREALMNLANTLRNLGRRDEAVQLVWGRILCDQATSEDLPPSSSPCSPSAPSRPAAVVQCSRWTSFSSTALPLTVACLKWGKRYEAAYVNRLCTAVRRQLPNSAAVRLICFTDDASGIDSSVEVRSLPDGLPLWWGKAYLFSEAAGLDGHRVLFLDLDQVIVGSLEELAEYQGPFAVLATDGLACELASGGYNSSVISWEASPFFRPIFDQLTPAVLQCVHRFDHWLEMMVESADLWQQIAPGKVEDYTSVFRGGLCIGSDQDRLASNDSGEVVDVVGSFAVAGEEASSLSNISSVAEIPMEPPAGCAVVTFPRSPKPHEVVDLHPWVRQHWLSE
;
A
#
# COMPACT_ATOMS: atom_id res chain seq x y z
N MET A 1 23.23 -50.86 13.98
CA MET A 1 23.42 -49.63 13.20
C MET A 1 22.12 -49.39 12.45
N SER A 2 21.23 -48.60 13.04
CA SER A 2 19.89 -48.32 12.48
C SER A 2 19.82 -46.82 12.20
N SER A 3 19.58 -46.53 10.94
CA SER A 3 19.42 -45.23 10.30
C SER A 3 18.07 -44.63 10.66
N SER A 4 18.08 -43.44 11.24
CA SER A 4 16.92 -42.60 11.52
C SER A 4 16.58 -41.73 10.31
N GLU A 5 15.40 -41.94 9.74
CA GLU A 5 14.78 -41.09 8.70
C GLU A 5 14.33 -39.74 9.29
N PRO A 6 14.34 -38.64 8.50
CA PRO A 6 13.79 -37.37 8.90
C PRO A 6 12.26 -37.34 8.75
N LEU A 7 11.58 -36.87 9.80
CA LEU A 7 10.12 -36.62 9.80
C LEU A 7 9.78 -35.47 8.84
N ASP A 8 9.09 -35.79 7.75
CA ASP A 8 8.45 -34.84 6.84
C ASP A 8 7.40 -33.97 7.57
N CYS A 9 7.44 -32.67 7.32
CA CYS A 9 6.38 -31.74 7.73
C CYS A 9 5.22 -31.79 6.72
N PRO A 10 3.95 -31.89 7.16
CA PRO A 10 2.82 -31.86 6.24
C PRO A 10 2.59 -30.43 5.71
N PRO A 11 2.05 -30.29 4.48
CA PRO A 11 1.73 -28.99 3.90
C PRO A 11 0.53 -28.38 4.64
N THR A 12 0.57 -27.07 4.89
CA THR A 12 -0.58 -26.35 5.44
C THR A 12 -1.16 -25.43 4.39
N THR A 13 -1.97 -25.99 3.49
CA THR A 13 -3.00 -25.22 2.78
C THR A 13 -4.27 -25.27 3.62
N ALA A 14 -4.86 -24.11 3.92
CA ALA A 14 -6.22 -24.04 4.44
C ALA A 14 -6.85 -22.70 4.06
N SER A 15 -7.56 -22.71 2.93
CA SER A 15 -8.71 -21.82 2.70
C SER A 15 -9.92 -22.32 3.51
N PRO A 16 -10.89 -21.46 3.87
CA PRO A 16 -11.91 -21.78 4.86
C PRO A 16 -13.16 -22.42 4.22
N GLY A 17 -13.70 -23.46 4.85
CA GLY A 17 -14.97 -24.04 4.40
C GLY A 17 -15.45 -25.25 5.19
N ALA A 18 -16.43 -25.01 6.06
CA ALA A 18 -17.56 -25.87 6.42
C ALA A 18 -17.40 -27.06 7.41
N ALA A 19 -18.42 -27.08 8.28
CA ALA A 19 -19.13 -28.22 8.88
C ALA A 19 -18.63 -28.82 10.20
N VAL A 20 -19.37 -28.43 11.24
CA VAL A 20 -19.54 -29.06 12.55
C VAL A 20 -20.16 -30.46 12.42
N SER A 21 -19.62 -31.46 13.13
CA SER A 21 -20.35 -32.66 13.59
C SER A 21 -19.54 -33.31 14.73
N GLU A 22 -20.05 -33.21 15.96
CA GLU A 22 -20.71 -34.26 16.76
C GLU A 22 -19.74 -35.32 17.36
N LEU A 23 -19.61 -35.23 18.69
CA LEU A 23 -19.02 -36.25 19.58
C LEU A 23 -20.05 -37.37 19.82
N PRO A 24 -19.64 -38.64 19.98
CA PRO A 24 -20.52 -39.63 20.56
C PRO A 24 -20.33 -39.71 22.09
N ASP A 25 -21.48 -39.65 22.77
CA ASP A 25 -21.74 -40.08 24.13
C ASP A 25 -21.47 -41.59 24.30
N SER A 26 -20.91 -42.00 25.45
CA SER A 26 -21.38 -43.21 26.12
C SER A 26 -21.01 -43.23 27.60
N SER A 27 -22.03 -43.49 28.41
CA SER A 27 -22.06 -43.54 29.86
C SER A 27 -21.79 -44.94 30.42
N ALA A 28 -21.23 -44.95 31.65
CA ALA A 28 -21.37 -45.96 32.71
C ALA A 28 -20.46 -47.22 32.57
N VAL A 29 -19.85 -47.81 33.60
CA VAL A 29 -20.05 -47.90 35.06
C VAL A 29 -18.70 -48.30 35.70
N ALA A 30 -18.36 -47.81 36.90
CA ALA A 30 -17.99 -48.61 38.09
C ALA A 30 -17.16 -47.79 39.08
N GLU A 31 -17.77 -47.57 40.23
CA GLU A 31 -17.14 -47.11 41.47
C GLU A 31 -16.08 -48.10 41.94
N GLN A 32 -14.89 -47.61 42.24
CA GLN A 32 -14.09 -48.13 43.33
C GLN A 32 -13.28 -46.99 43.94
N ASP A 33 -13.72 -46.64 45.15
CA ASP A 33 -13.12 -45.74 46.10
C ASP A 33 -11.79 -46.34 46.58
N ASP A 34 -10.69 -45.74 46.17
CA ASP A 34 -9.41 -45.89 46.85
C ASP A 34 -8.78 -44.50 46.91
N SER A 35 -8.83 -43.94 48.11
CA SER A 35 -8.26 -42.67 48.51
C SER A 35 -6.76 -42.64 48.21
N VAL A 36 -6.39 -42.05 47.08
CA VAL A 36 -5.04 -41.59 46.79
C VAL A 36 -5.11 -40.07 46.68
N GLU A 37 -4.39 -39.42 47.59
CA GLU A 37 -4.20 -37.97 47.65
C GLU A 37 -4.07 -37.36 46.25
N THR A 38 -5.07 -36.58 45.85
CA THR A 38 -4.98 -35.73 44.66
C THR A 38 -4.01 -34.61 45.00
N ASP A 39 -2.77 -34.78 44.57
CA ASP A 39 -1.78 -33.71 44.51
C ASP A 39 -2.28 -32.66 43.50
N GLU A 40 -3.06 -31.70 44.00
CA GLU A 40 -3.53 -30.51 43.29
C GLU A 40 -2.39 -29.51 43.04
N THR A 41 -1.21 -29.91 42.51
CA THR A 41 -0.18 -28.91 42.14
C THR A 41 0.76 -29.26 40.98
N GLU A 42 0.59 -30.35 40.23
CA GLU A 42 1.51 -30.62 39.11
C GLU A 42 1.00 -30.05 37.77
N GLY A 43 1.42 -28.81 37.49
CA GLY A 43 1.48 -28.29 36.12
C GLY A 43 2.20 -29.26 35.17
N PRO A 44 2.07 -29.10 33.84
CA PRO A 44 2.48 -30.11 32.86
C PRO A 44 3.91 -30.62 33.14
N LYS A 45 4.04 -31.92 33.47
CA LYS A 45 5.23 -32.49 34.12
C LYS A 45 6.55 -32.42 33.32
N SER A 46 6.53 -32.00 32.05
CA SER A 46 7.75 -31.81 31.26
C SER A 46 7.92 -30.38 30.74
N PRO A 47 9.14 -29.80 30.78
CA PRO A 47 9.44 -28.51 30.16
C PRO A 47 9.01 -28.42 28.69
N LEU A 48 9.11 -29.54 27.97
CA LEU A 48 8.64 -29.66 26.58
C LEU A 48 7.11 -29.48 26.47
N MET A 49 6.32 -30.11 27.34
CA MET A 49 4.87 -29.95 27.33
C MET A 49 4.48 -28.50 27.64
N ARG A 50 5.15 -27.86 28.60
CA ARG A 50 4.95 -26.43 28.89
C ARG A 50 5.27 -25.56 27.68
N ALA A 51 6.39 -25.80 27.00
CA ALA A 51 6.75 -25.09 25.77
C ALA A 51 5.66 -25.23 24.69
N VAL A 52 5.16 -26.45 24.47
CA VAL A 52 4.08 -26.71 23.51
C VAL A 52 2.79 -25.97 23.87
N LEU A 53 2.42 -25.92 25.16
CA LEU A 53 1.25 -25.17 25.62
C LEU A 53 1.42 -23.67 25.43
N HIS A 54 2.61 -23.12 25.72
CA HIS A 54 2.93 -21.73 25.43
C HIS A 54 2.77 -21.40 23.93
N VAL A 55 3.25 -22.27 23.03
CA VAL A 55 3.04 -22.11 21.58
C VAL A 55 1.56 -22.13 21.20
N LYS A 56 0.78 -23.09 21.74
CA LYS A 56 -0.66 -23.19 21.46
C LYS A 56 -1.41 -21.93 21.93
N TRP A 57 -1.10 -21.46 23.13
CA TRP A 57 -1.71 -20.26 23.70
C TRP A 57 -1.31 -19.00 22.92
N ALA A 58 -0.04 -18.88 22.54
CA ALA A 58 0.43 -17.79 21.69
C ALA A 58 -0.29 -17.76 20.34
N CYS A 59 -0.49 -18.92 19.69
CA CYS A 59 -1.27 -19.00 18.46
C CYS A 59 -2.74 -18.56 18.65
N PHE A 60 -3.35 -18.89 19.80
CA PHE A 60 -4.70 -18.43 20.13
C PHE A 60 -4.76 -16.91 20.30
N LEU A 61 -3.83 -16.33 21.07
CA LEU A 61 -3.73 -14.89 21.28
C LEU A 61 -3.44 -14.13 19.98
N GLN A 62 -2.60 -14.68 19.12
CA GLN A 62 -2.30 -14.12 17.80
C GLN A 62 -3.56 -14.05 16.92
N LYS A 63 -4.38 -15.10 16.91
CA LYS A 63 -5.68 -15.10 16.21
C LYS A 63 -6.67 -14.09 16.81
N ALA A 64 -6.56 -13.80 18.10
CA ALA A 64 -7.34 -12.77 18.79
C ALA A 64 -6.78 -11.35 18.62
N GLY A 65 -5.72 -11.15 17.82
CA GLY A 65 -5.08 -9.84 17.59
C GLY A 65 -4.21 -9.34 18.75
N GLN A 66 -4.01 -10.14 19.80
CA GLN A 66 -3.21 -9.77 20.98
C GLN A 66 -1.73 -10.10 20.75
N HIS A 67 -1.11 -9.39 19.80
CA HIS A 67 0.23 -9.70 19.29
C HIS A 67 1.34 -9.58 20.34
N GLU A 68 1.28 -8.58 21.23
CA GLU A 68 2.29 -8.40 22.29
C GLU A 68 2.29 -9.58 23.25
N ARG A 69 1.10 -9.94 23.77
CA ARG A 69 0.92 -11.09 24.65
C ARG A 69 1.28 -12.41 23.95
N ALA A 70 0.93 -12.56 22.68
CA ALA A 70 1.34 -13.73 21.90
C ALA A 70 2.87 -13.84 21.82
N ALA A 71 3.58 -12.73 21.59
CA ALA A 71 5.04 -12.71 21.54
C ALA A 71 5.67 -13.11 22.88
N GLU A 72 5.09 -12.71 24.02
CA GLU A 72 5.54 -13.11 25.37
C GLU A 72 5.40 -14.63 25.60
N HIS A 73 4.28 -15.22 25.18
CA HIS A 73 4.09 -16.67 25.28
C HIS A 73 5.04 -17.43 24.34
N PHE A 74 5.32 -16.92 23.14
CA PHE A 74 6.36 -17.51 22.30
C PHE A 74 7.75 -17.40 22.94
N ALA A 75 8.11 -16.25 23.54
CA ALA A 75 9.36 -16.10 24.28
C ALA A 75 9.46 -17.08 25.46
N SER A 76 8.38 -17.27 26.21
CA SER A 76 8.30 -18.25 27.30
C SER A 76 8.50 -19.68 26.79
N SER A 77 7.94 -20.02 25.62
CA SER A 77 8.22 -21.30 24.96
C SER A 77 9.69 -21.44 24.59
N LEU A 78 10.30 -20.40 24.02
CA LEU A 78 11.69 -20.42 23.56
C LEU A 78 12.69 -20.56 24.71
N ALA A 79 12.38 -19.98 25.88
CA ALA A 79 13.17 -20.14 27.09
C ALA A 79 13.17 -21.58 27.61
N LEU A 80 12.10 -22.33 27.36
CA LEU A 80 11.98 -23.75 27.73
C LEU A 80 12.57 -24.68 26.66
N PHE A 81 12.30 -24.38 25.39
CA PHE A 81 12.76 -25.17 24.25
C PHE A 81 12.83 -24.31 22.97
N PRO A 82 14.03 -24.01 22.46
CA PRO A 82 14.20 -23.33 21.18
C PRO A 82 13.58 -24.13 20.02
N SER A 83 12.72 -23.49 19.23
CA SER A 83 12.13 -24.13 18.04
C SER A 83 11.89 -23.12 16.93
N ALA A 84 12.02 -23.58 15.68
CA ALA A 84 11.78 -22.75 14.50
C ALA A 84 10.36 -22.15 14.51
N ARG A 85 9.37 -22.94 14.91
CA ARG A 85 7.96 -22.51 14.97
C ARG A 85 7.72 -21.40 15.99
N ALA A 86 8.33 -21.47 17.17
CA ALA A 86 8.15 -20.44 18.20
C ALA A 86 8.89 -19.14 17.82
N HIS A 87 10.10 -19.23 17.27
CA HIS A 87 10.82 -18.08 16.71
C HIS A 87 10.02 -17.41 15.58
N PHE A 88 9.50 -18.20 14.63
CA PHE A 88 8.63 -17.68 13.56
C PHE A 88 7.39 -16.96 14.09
N GLY A 89 6.66 -17.61 15.01
CA GLY A 89 5.45 -17.04 15.61
C GLY A 89 5.73 -15.72 16.35
N ARG A 90 6.84 -15.66 17.11
CA ARG A 90 7.27 -14.44 17.80
C ARG A 90 7.64 -13.35 16.79
N GLY A 91 8.43 -13.69 15.77
CA GLY A 91 8.83 -12.76 14.71
C GLY A 91 7.64 -12.14 13.98
N THR A 92 6.62 -12.95 13.64
CA THR A 92 5.37 -12.44 13.04
C THR A 92 4.63 -11.48 13.98
N CYS A 93 4.51 -11.82 15.27
CA CYS A 93 3.83 -10.94 16.23
C CYS A 93 4.58 -9.61 16.42
N LEU A 94 5.91 -9.65 16.50
CA LEU A 94 6.77 -8.47 16.61
C LEU A 94 6.65 -7.58 15.36
N ALA A 95 6.58 -8.17 14.17
CA ALA A 95 6.33 -7.43 12.94
C ALA A 95 4.97 -6.72 12.95
N SER A 96 3.91 -7.38 13.44
CA SER A 96 2.57 -6.79 13.58
C SER A 96 2.54 -5.59 14.53
N VAL A 97 3.38 -5.57 15.56
CA VAL A 97 3.53 -4.42 16.49
C VAL A 97 4.67 -3.48 16.11
N ARG A 98 5.15 -3.56 14.86
CA ARG A 98 6.18 -2.69 14.27
C ARG A 98 7.55 -2.71 14.95
N ARG A 99 7.85 -3.73 15.77
CA ARG A 99 9.18 -3.99 16.33
C ARG A 99 10.06 -4.72 15.30
N ARG A 100 10.33 -4.03 14.19
CA ARG A 100 10.89 -4.61 12.94
C ARG A 100 12.27 -5.25 13.12
N LEU A 101 13.16 -4.63 13.90
CA LEU A 101 14.52 -5.17 14.13
C LEU A 101 14.47 -6.50 14.90
N GLU A 102 13.66 -6.56 15.97
CA GLU A 102 13.49 -7.79 16.74
C GLU A 102 12.77 -8.87 15.93
N ALA A 103 11.77 -8.47 15.13
CA ALA A 103 11.10 -9.39 14.22
C ALA A 103 12.09 -10.05 13.24
N ALA A 104 13.02 -9.28 12.67
CA ALA A 104 14.06 -9.81 11.78
C ALA A 104 14.94 -10.85 12.49
N GLN A 105 15.43 -10.55 13.70
CA GLN A 105 16.26 -11.46 14.49
C GLN A 105 15.56 -12.79 14.82
N GLU A 106 14.28 -12.73 15.18
CA GLU A 106 13.48 -13.92 15.46
C GLU A 106 13.26 -14.76 14.19
N LEU A 107 12.95 -14.12 13.05
CA LEU A 107 12.77 -14.81 11.77
C LEU A 107 14.08 -15.44 11.25
N GLU A 108 15.21 -14.76 11.41
CA GLU A 108 16.54 -15.32 11.12
C GLU A 108 16.85 -16.52 12.02
N SER A 109 16.50 -16.46 13.31
CA SER A 109 16.62 -17.60 14.23
C SER A 109 15.77 -18.79 13.79
N ALA A 110 14.55 -18.51 13.31
CA ALA A 110 13.66 -19.51 12.77
C ALA A 110 14.29 -20.20 11.53
N LEU A 111 14.90 -19.42 10.63
CA LEU A 111 15.57 -19.93 9.42
C LEU A 111 16.88 -20.67 9.72
N ARG A 112 17.62 -20.30 10.78
CA ARG A 112 18.79 -21.10 11.23
C ARG A 112 18.39 -22.51 11.64
N LEU A 113 17.23 -22.66 12.28
CA LEU A 113 16.71 -23.96 12.72
C LEU A 113 15.97 -24.71 11.59
N CYS A 114 15.29 -23.99 10.70
CA CYS A 114 14.57 -24.55 9.56
C CYS A 114 14.81 -23.71 8.28
N PRO A 115 15.90 -23.98 7.53
CA PRO A 115 16.29 -23.17 6.37
C PRO A 115 15.35 -23.23 5.16
N LYS A 116 14.35 -24.11 5.16
CA LYS A 116 13.38 -24.28 4.06
C LYS A 116 11.99 -23.74 4.40
N MET A 117 11.85 -22.99 5.50
CA MET A 117 10.56 -22.46 5.93
C MET A 117 10.17 -21.23 5.09
N VAL A 118 9.40 -21.47 4.02
CA VAL A 118 8.96 -20.44 3.06
C VAL A 118 8.33 -19.23 3.76
N ALA A 119 7.41 -19.46 4.69
CA ALA A 119 6.73 -18.39 5.41
C ALA A 119 7.69 -17.47 6.19
N ALA A 120 8.81 -17.99 6.72
CA ALA A 120 9.81 -17.15 7.37
C ALA A 120 10.62 -16.34 6.36
N HIS A 121 10.96 -16.90 5.20
CA HIS A 121 11.58 -16.12 4.12
C HIS A 121 10.68 -14.98 3.65
N VAL A 122 9.39 -15.25 3.43
CA VAL A 122 8.40 -14.22 3.03
C VAL A 122 8.29 -13.13 4.07
N ASN A 123 8.12 -13.48 5.35
CA ASN A 123 7.97 -12.50 6.42
C ASN A 123 9.27 -11.72 6.65
N LEU A 124 10.43 -12.38 6.58
CA LEU A 124 11.71 -11.71 6.75
C LEU A 124 11.95 -10.73 5.60
N ALA A 125 11.64 -11.11 4.36
CA ALA A 125 11.71 -10.19 3.23
C ALA A 125 10.82 -8.96 3.42
N GLY A 126 9.58 -9.13 3.87
CA GLY A 126 8.67 -8.01 4.16
C GLY A 126 9.21 -7.10 5.28
N VAL A 127 9.82 -7.68 6.32
CA VAL A 127 10.46 -6.92 7.40
C VAL A 127 11.70 -6.16 6.90
N GLN A 128 12.56 -6.79 6.10
CA GLN A 128 13.75 -6.14 5.53
C GLN A 128 13.37 -5.01 4.58
N LEU A 129 12.33 -5.20 3.76
CA LEU A 129 11.75 -4.16 2.92
C LEU A 129 11.30 -2.95 3.76
N ALA A 130 10.60 -3.19 4.87
CA ALA A 130 10.16 -2.14 5.79
C ALA A 130 11.32 -1.44 6.55
N LEU A 131 12.47 -2.10 6.66
CA LEU A 131 13.71 -1.56 7.21
C LEU A 131 14.57 -0.84 6.14
N GLY A 132 14.16 -0.83 4.87
CA GLY A 132 14.94 -0.25 3.77
C GLY A 132 16.12 -1.11 3.29
N ARG A 133 16.19 -2.38 3.73
CA ARG A 133 17.25 -3.35 3.42
C ARG A 133 16.85 -4.20 2.21
N TYR A 134 16.90 -3.56 1.04
CA TYR A 134 16.31 -4.11 -0.17
C TYR A 134 17.09 -5.29 -0.76
N ASP A 135 18.41 -5.27 -0.69
CA ASP A 135 19.24 -6.38 -1.18
C ASP A 135 18.98 -7.66 -0.37
N GLU A 136 18.87 -7.56 0.96
CA GLU A 136 18.52 -8.69 1.83
C GLU A 136 17.09 -9.17 1.60
N ALA A 137 16.15 -8.24 1.37
CA ALA A 137 14.77 -8.58 1.03
C ALA A 137 14.69 -9.39 -0.27
N GLU A 138 15.48 -9.04 -1.30
CA GLU A 138 15.50 -9.74 -2.59
C GLU A 138 15.98 -11.18 -2.42
N ILE A 139 17.06 -11.40 -1.65
CA ILE A 139 17.60 -12.74 -1.36
C ILE A 139 16.51 -13.64 -0.77
N HIS A 140 15.78 -13.14 0.23
CA HIS A 140 14.74 -13.93 0.88
C HIS A 140 13.50 -14.13 0.00
N CYS A 141 13.10 -13.13 -0.79
CA CYS A 141 12.00 -13.30 -1.75
C CYS A 141 12.32 -14.37 -2.80
N ARG A 142 13.51 -14.30 -3.42
CA ARG A 142 13.94 -15.28 -4.41
C ARG A 142 14.04 -16.67 -3.80
N ARG A 143 14.57 -16.78 -2.57
CA ARG A 143 14.61 -18.05 -1.85
C ARG A 143 13.23 -18.62 -1.56
N ALA A 144 12.26 -17.79 -1.19
CA ALA A 144 10.87 -18.23 -1.02
C ALA A 144 10.27 -18.75 -2.34
N LEU A 145 10.51 -18.06 -3.46
CA LEU A 145 10.04 -18.48 -4.79
C LEU A 145 10.77 -19.72 -5.34
N GLU A 146 12.04 -19.95 -4.98
CA GLU A 146 12.74 -21.21 -5.30
C GLU A 146 12.11 -22.41 -4.58
N LEU A 147 11.70 -22.22 -3.33
CA LEU A 147 11.08 -23.26 -2.50
C LEU A 147 9.60 -23.47 -2.87
N GLU A 148 8.90 -22.38 -3.17
CA GLU A 148 7.49 -22.37 -3.53
C GLU A 148 7.23 -21.36 -4.66
N PRO A 149 7.37 -21.78 -5.94
CA PRO A 149 7.20 -20.90 -7.10
C PRO A 149 5.82 -20.24 -7.20
N GLY A 150 4.81 -20.84 -6.58
CA GLY A 150 3.44 -20.35 -6.53
C GLY A 150 3.18 -19.29 -5.45
N SER A 151 4.14 -18.97 -4.58
CA SER A 151 3.92 -18.03 -3.46
C SER A 151 3.66 -16.62 -3.97
N ARG A 152 2.41 -16.16 -3.80
CA ARG A 152 1.99 -14.82 -4.23
C ARG A 152 2.63 -13.74 -3.37
N GLU A 153 2.69 -13.96 -2.06
CA GLU A 153 3.28 -13.03 -1.10
C GLU A 153 4.77 -12.82 -1.37
N ALA A 154 5.52 -13.90 -1.69
CA ALA A 154 6.91 -13.79 -2.09
C ALA A 154 7.08 -12.97 -3.38
N LEU A 155 6.21 -13.19 -4.37
CA LEU A 155 6.23 -12.47 -5.64
C LEU A 155 5.92 -10.98 -5.47
N MET A 156 4.94 -10.64 -4.64
CA MET A 156 4.60 -9.25 -4.31
C MET A 156 5.73 -8.55 -3.56
N ASN A 157 6.33 -9.22 -2.58
CA ASN A 157 7.49 -8.69 -1.87
C ASN A 157 8.68 -8.50 -2.82
N LEU A 158 8.92 -9.44 -3.74
CA LEU A 158 9.98 -9.31 -4.74
C LEU A 158 9.72 -8.13 -5.67
N ALA A 159 8.50 -8.00 -6.21
CA ALA A 159 8.14 -6.89 -7.08
C ALA A 159 8.33 -5.53 -6.38
N ASN A 160 7.88 -5.41 -5.13
CA ASN A 160 8.10 -4.19 -4.33
C ASN A 160 9.59 -3.95 -4.04
N THR A 161 10.35 -5.00 -3.77
CA THR A 161 11.80 -4.90 -3.52
C THR A 161 12.55 -4.41 -4.78
N LEU A 162 12.27 -5.03 -5.93
CA LEU A 162 12.85 -4.66 -7.22
C LEU A 162 12.54 -3.21 -7.60
N ARG A 163 11.32 -2.73 -7.31
CA ARG A 163 10.95 -1.31 -7.50
C ARG A 163 11.81 -0.39 -6.66
N ASN A 164 12.02 -0.71 -5.37
CA ASN A 164 12.86 0.09 -4.47
C ASN A 164 14.35 0.04 -4.84
N LEU A 165 14.81 -1.03 -5.48
CA LEU A 165 16.13 -1.15 -6.09
C LEU A 165 16.26 -0.43 -7.45
N GLY A 166 15.21 0.21 -7.94
CA GLY A 166 15.19 0.87 -9.26
C GLY A 166 15.06 -0.09 -10.47
N ARG A 167 14.90 -1.40 -10.23
CA ARG A 167 14.74 -2.45 -11.26
C ARG A 167 13.27 -2.63 -11.65
N ARG A 168 12.65 -1.55 -12.11
CA ARG A 168 11.19 -1.51 -12.35
C ARG A 168 10.73 -2.41 -13.48
N ASP A 169 11.44 -2.45 -14.58
CA ASP A 169 11.05 -3.30 -15.71
C ASP A 169 11.02 -4.78 -15.32
N GLU A 170 11.96 -5.22 -14.49
CA GLU A 170 11.96 -6.57 -13.94
C GLU A 170 10.77 -6.79 -13.00
N ALA A 171 10.43 -5.82 -12.15
CA ALA A 171 9.26 -5.90 -11.29
C ALA A 171 7.96 -6.01 -12.11
N VAL A 172 7.81 -5.19 -13.15
CA VAL A 172 6.63 -5.21 -14.03
C VAL A 172 6.54 -6.53 -14.79
N GLN A 173 7.65 -7.03 -15.34
CA GLN A 173 7.68 -8.33 -16.01
C GLN A 173 7.32 -9.48 -15.05
N LEU A 174 7.82 -9.43 -13.82
CA LEU A 174 7.51 -10.42 -12.79
C LEU A 174 6.01 -10.47 -12.47
N VAL A 175 5.38 -9.30 -12.28
CA VAL A 175 3.94 -9.22 -11.99
C VAL A 175 3.11 -9.65 -13.20
N TRP A 176 3.48 -9.23 -14.42
CA TRP A 176 2.80 -9.67 -15.64
C TRP A 176 2.89 -11.17 -15.86
N GLY A 177 4.07 -11.76 -15.63
CA GLY A 177 4.24 -13.20 -15.70
C GLY A 177 3.29 -13.94 -14.79
N ARG A 178 3.09 -13.44 -13.56
CA ARG A 178 2.12 -14.04 -12.65
C ARG A 178 0.68 -13.88 -13.12
N ILE A 179 0.28 -12.69 -13.57
CA ILE A 179 -1.08 -12.43 -14.06
C ILE A 179 -1.41 -13.38 -15.22
N LEU A 180 -0.50 -13.52 -16.19
CA LEU A 180 -0.69 -14.40 -17.35
C LEU A 180 -0.79 -15.87 -16.93
N CYS A 181 0.00 -16.33 -15.95
CA CYS A 181 -0.13 -17.68 -15.40
C CYS A 181 -1.47 -17.90 -14.69
N ASP A 182 -1.93 -16.94 -13.88
CA ASP A 182 -3.22 -17.03 -13.17
C ASP A 182 -4.40 -17.04 -14.17
N GLN A 183 -4.30 -16.29 -15.28
CA GLN A 183 -5.30 -16.31 -16.36
C GLN A 183 -5.31 -17.64 -17.11
N ALA A 184 -4.14 -18.17 -17.48
CA ALA A 184 -4.03 -19.44 -18.20
C ALA A 184 -4.52 -20.66 -17.39
N THR A 185 -4.48 -20.59 -16.05
CA THR A 185 -5.01 -21.65 -15.19
C THR A 185 -6.52 -21.56 -14.97
N SER A 186 -7.13 -20.42 -15.29
CA SER A 186 -8.59 -20.18 -15.17
C SER A 186 -9.38 -20.59 -16.42
N GLU A 187 -8.72 -20.70 -17.57
CA GLU A 187 -9.30 -21.24 -18.79
C GLU A 187 -9.13 -22.78 -18.79
N ASP A 188 -10.24 -23.53 -18.80
CA ASP A 188 -10.25 -25.00 -18.93
C ASP A 188 -9.67 -25.44 -20.30
N LEU A 189 -8.35 -25.41 -20.45
CA LEU A 189 -7.66 -25.87 -21.65
C LEU A 189 -7.44 -27.40 -21.60
N PRO A 190 -7.76 -28.15 -22.67
CA PRO A 190 -7.52 -29.59 -22.71
C PRO A 190 -6.01 -29.92 -22.62
N PRO A 191 -5.64 -31.10 -22.08
CA PRO A 191 -4.28 -31.45 -21.67
C PRO A 191 -3.34 -31.82 -22.83
N SER A 192 -3.32 -31.03 -23.91
CA SER A 192 -2.47 -31.31 -25.08
C SER A 192 -1.59 -30.16 -25.55
N SER A 193 -1.50 -29.04 -24.82
CA SER A 193 -0.44 -28.05 -25.05
C SER A 193 0.70 -28.27 -24.07
N SER A 194 1.81 -28.82 -24.56
CA SER A 194 3.11 -28.81 -23.88
C SER A 194 3.38 -27.43 -23.27
N PRO A 195 3.97 -27.33 -22.07
CA PRO A 195 4.37 -26.04 -21.52
C PRO A 195 5.34 -25.41 -22.51
N CYS A 196 4.90 -24.31 -23.12
CA CYS A 196 5.72 -23.54 -24.05
C CYS A 196 7.01 -23.13 -23.32
N SER A 197 8.15 -23.23 -24.00
CA SER A 197 9.47 -22.83 -23.51
C SER A 197 9.44 -21.46 -22.81
N PRO A 198 10.37 -21.19 -21.86
CA PRO A 198 10.41 -19.95 -21.10
C PRO A 198 10.95 -18.80 -21.96
N SER A 199 10.19 -18.36 -22.97
CA SER A 199 10.27 -16.95 -23.35
C SER A 199 9.69 -16.17 -22.18
N ALA A 200 10.48 -15.24 -21.63
CA ALA A 200 10.05 -14.39 -20.53
C ALA A 200 8.63 -13.86 -20.81
N PRO A 201 7.69 -13.93 -19.86
CA PRO A 201 6.37 -13.37 -20.06
C PRO A 201 6.52 -11.86 -20.30
N SER A 202 6.40 -11.46 -21.56
CA SER A 202 6.44 -10.06 -21.95
C SER A 202 5.15 -9.38 -21.51
N ARG A 203 5.23 -8.09 -21.17
CA ARG A 203 4.04 -7.25 -20.98
C ARG A 203 3.06 -7.49 -22.16
N PRO A 204 1.73 -7.50 -21.92
CA PRO A 204 0.78 -7.75 -22.99
C PRO A 204 0.93 -6.72 -24.11
N ALA A 205 0.64 -7.11 -25.35
CA ALA A 205 0.74 -6.22 -26.50
C ALA A 205 -0.21 -4.99 -26.42
N ALA A 206 -1.19 -5.04 -25.53
CA ALA A 206 -2.19 -3.99 -25.32
C ALA A 206 -1.76 -2.88 -24.34
N VAL A 207 -0.49 -2.84 -23.92
CA VAL A 207 0.04 -1.71 -23.13
C VAL A 207 -0.04 -0.41 -23.94
N VAL A 208 -0.42 0.68 -23.28
CA VAL A 208 -0.49 2.01 -23.88
C VAL A 208 0.93 2.56 -24.04
N GLN A 209 1.34 2.77 -25.28
CA GLN A 209 2.63 3.36 -25.60
C GLN A 209 2.44 4.80 -26.08
N CYS A 210 2.62 5.77 -25.18
CA CYS A 210 2.38 7.19 -25.48
C CYS A 210 3.20 7.70 -26.67
N SER A 211 4.35 7.10 -26.96
CA SER A 211 5.16 7.42 -28.16
C SER A 211 4.48 7.08 -29.50
N ARG A 212 3.45 6.23 -29.49
CA ARG A 212 2.63 5.87 -30.67
C ARG A 212 1.31 6.62 -30.71
N TRP A 213 1.03 7.45 -29.71
CA TRP A 213 -0.21 8.21 -29.66
C TRP A 213 -0.24 9.26 -30.77
N THR A 214 -1.43 9.45 -31.32
CA THR A 214 -1.77 10.54 -32.21
C THR A 214 -3.04 11.18 -31.70
N SER A 215 -3.10 12.51 -31.68
CA SER A 215 -4.29 13.21 -31.23
C SER A 215 -5.54 12.77 -32.00
N PHE A 216 -6.61 12.59 -31.23
CA PHE A 216 -7.92 12.11 -31.65
C PHE A 216 -8.65 13.16 -32.50
N SER A 217 -8.31 14.44 -32.37
CA SER A 217 -8.91 15.53 -33.14
C SER A 217 -7.87 16.53 -33.64
N SER A 218 -8.12 17.10 -34.82
CA SER A 218 -7.34 18.24 -35.34
C SER A 218 -7.78 19.60 -34.75
N THR A 219 -8.85 19.63 -33.96
CA THR A 219 -9.39 20.83 -33.31
C THR A 219 -9.25 20.77 -31.80
N ALA A 220 -9.26 21.94 -31.15
CA ALA A 220 -9.15 22.05 -29.70
C ALA A 220 -10.32 21.32 -29.00
N LEU A 221 -9.99 20.34 -28.18
CA LEU A 221 -10.96 19.55 -27.44
C LEU A 221 -11.46 20.29 -26.18
N PRO A 222 -12.75 20.12 -25.82
CA PRO A 222 -13.30 20.65 -24.59
C PRO A 222 -12.59 20.06 -23.36
N LEU A 223 -12.41 20.90 -22.34
CA LEU A 223 -11.81 20.49 -21.07
C LEU A 223 -12.88 19.94 -20.12
N THR A 224 -12.61 18.76 -19.58
CA THR A 224 -13.33 18.17 -18.46
C THR A 224 -12.39 18.07 -17.26
N VAL A 225 -12.78 18.62 -16.12
CA VAL A 225 -12.12 18.36 -14.85
C VAL A 225 -12.91 17.29 -14.11
N ALA A 226 -12.26 16.17 -13.83
CA ALA A 226 -12.88 15.00 -13.22
C ALA A 226 -12.32 14.75 -11.81
N CYS A 227 -13.18 14.26 -10.92
CA CYS A 227 -12.78 13.75 -9.61
C CYS A 227 -13.58 12.49 -9.26
N LEU A 228 -13.11 11.75 -8.26
CA LEU A 228 -13.75 10.51 -7.83
C LEU A 228 -14.02 10.54 -6.33
N LYS A 229 -15.30 10.40 -5.96
CA LYS A 229 -15.75 10.22 -4.57
C LYS A 229 -16.28 8.80 -4.44
N TRP A 230 -15.78 8.03 -3.49
CA TRP A 230 -16.30 6.68 -3.24
C TRP A 230 -16.41 6.39 -1.75
N GLY A 231 -17.43 5.64 -1.37
CA GLY A 231 -17.70 5.25 -0.01
C GLY A 231 -17.87 6.45 0.93
N LYS A 232 -17.52 6.24 2.20
CA LYS A 232 -17.68 7.25 3.27
C LYS A 232 -16.38 7.97 3.63
N ARG A 233 -15.28 7.70 2.91
CA ARG A 233 -13.97 8.28 3.22
C ARG A 233 -13.92 9.79 2.96
N TYR A 234 -14.58 10.23 1.88
CA TYR A 234 -14.66 11.63 1.51
C TYR A 234 -16.13 12.04 1.41
N GLU A 235 -16.53 13.00 2.23
CA GLU A 235 -17.88 13.59 2.17
C GLU A 235 -18.01 14.51 0.95
N ALA A 236 -19.25 14.85 0.56
CA ALA A 236 -19.51 15.74 -0.57
C ALA A 236 -18.84 17.12 -0.45
N ALA A 237 -18.56 17.58 0.78
CA ALA A 237 -17.82 18.82 1.01
C ALA A 237 -16.44 18.84 0.34
N TYR A 238 -15.77 17.69 0.19
CA TYR A 238 -14.50 17.60 -0.55
C TYR A 238 -14.68 17.91 -2.04
N VAL A 239 -15.71 17.32 -2.65
CA VAL A 239 -16.06 17.54 -4.06
C VAL A 239 -16.36 19.01 -4.27
N ASN A 240 -17.22 19.58 -3.42
CA ASN A 240 -17.65 20.97 -3.55
C ASN A 240 -16.46 21.94 -3.42
N ARG A 241 -15.59 21.74 -2.42
CA ARG A 241 -14.36 22.54 -2.24
C ARG A 241 -13.44 22.46 -3.45
N LEU A 242 -13.17 21.26 -3.95
CA LEU A 242 -12.33 21.07 -5.14
C LEU A 242 -12.94 21.81 -6.34
N CYS A 243 -14.24 21.65 -6.59
CA CYS A 243 -14.92 22.30 -7.70
C CYS A 243 -14.92 23.82 -7.60
N THR A 244 -15.16 24.40 -6.41
CA THR A 244 -15.02 25.86 -6.21
C THR A 244 -13.61 26.31 -6.53
N ALA A 245 -12.60 25.62 -5.99
CA ALA A 245 -11.21 25.99 -6.20
C ALA A 245 -10.80 25.90 -7.68
N VAL A 246 -11.26 24.88 -8.41
CA VAL A 246 -11.08 24.77 -9.87
C VAL A 246 -11.70 25.96 -10.60
N ARG A 247 -12.95 26.34 -10.27
CA ARG A 247 -13.63 27.46 -10.93
C ARG A 247 -12.94 28.80 -10.71
N ARG A 248 -12.40 28.99 -9.50
CA ARG A 248 -11.67 30.19 -9.12
C ARG A 248 -10.36 30.34 -9.91
N GLN A 249 -9.70 29.22 -10.20
CA GLN A 249 -8.34 29.20 -10.75
C GLN A 249 -8.28 28.89 -12.25
N LEU A 250 -9.43 28.79 -12.92
CA LEU A 250 -9.54 28.69 -14.37
C LEU A 250 -10.31 29.90 -14.94
N PRO A 251 -9.71 30.66 -15.88
CA PRO A 251 -10.29 31.92 -16.37
C PRO A 251 -11.60 31.73 -17.15
N ASN A 252 -11.78 30.59 -17.82
CA ASN A 252 -12.96 30.23 -18.61
C ASN A 252 -13.78 29.11 -17.97
N SER A 253 -13.86 29.08 -16.63
CA SER A 253 -14.48 27.98 -15.88
C SER A 253 -15.94 27.70 -16.23
N ALA A 254 -16.68 28.67 -16.81
CA ALA A 254 -18.03 28.46 -17.31
C ALA A 254 -18.13 27.49 -18.51
N ALA A 255 -17.04 27.34 -19.29
CA ALA A 255 -16.94 26.39 -20.40
C ALA A 255 -16.34 25.04 -19.97
N VAL A 256 -15.85 24.94 -18.73
CA VAL A 256 -15.23 23.72 -18.20
C VAL A 256 -16.30 22.81 -17.62
N ARG A 257 -16.28 21.56 -18.06
CA ARG A 257 -17.18 20.54 -17.52
C ARG A 257 -16.58 19.97 -16.24
N LEU A 258 -17.34 20.03 -15.14
CA LEU A 258 -16.93 19.46 -13.85
C LEU A 258 -17.72 18.18 -13.62
N ILE A 259 -17.03 17.04 -13.50
CA ILE A 259 -17.67 15.75 -13.29
C ILE A 259 -17.14 15.10 -12.01
N CYS A 260 -18.06 14.64 -11.15
CA CYS A 260 -17.74 13.76 -10.04
C CYS A 260 -18.27 12.36 -10.33
N PHE A 261 -17.38 11.37 -10.33
CA PHE A 261 -17.76 9.96 -10.38
C PHE A 261 -17.94 9.44 -8.96
N THR A 262 -19.13 8.94 -8.62
CA THR A 262 -19.43 8.50 -7.26
C THR A 262 -20.50 7.43 -7.13
N ASP A 263 -20.45 6.67 -6.04
CA ASP A 263 -21.50 5.78 -5.56
C ASP A 263 -22.58 6.51 -4.74
N ASP A 264 -22.32 7.75 -4.31
CA ASP A 264 -23.24 8.55 -3.50
C ASP A 264 -23.16 10.04 -3.86
N ALA A 265 -24.23 10.54 -4.49
CA ALA A 265 -24.36 11.92 -4.95
C ALA A 265 -24.79 12.91 -3.85
N SER A 266 -25.11 12.44 -2.65
CA SER A 266 -25.78 13.24 -1.63
C SER A 266 -24.92 14.43 -1.19
N GLY A 267 -25.47 15.63 -1.27
CA GLY A 267 -24.81 16.87 -0.83
C GLY A 267 -23.78 17.44 -1.82
N ILE A 268 -23.58 16.81 -2.98
CA ILE A 268 -22.75 17.38 -4.06
C ILE A 268 -23.48 18.56 -4.69
N ASP A 269 -22.76 19.64 -4.94
CA ASP A 269 -23.30 20.86 -5.54
C ASP A 269 -23.90 20.59 -6.93
N SER A 270 -25.08 21.14 -7.20
CA SER A 270 -25.84 20.93 -8.45
C SER A 270 -25.11 21.36 -9.73
N SER A 271 -24.10 22.21 -9.59
CA SER A 271 -23.26 22.67 -10.70
C SER A 271 -22.16 21.68 -11.09
N VAL A 272 -22.02 20.57 -10.35
CA VAL A 272 -21.14 19.46 -10.68
C VAL A 272 -21.98 18.35 -11.31
N GLU A 273 -21.59 17.91 -12.50
CA GLU A 273 -22.21 16.74 -13.10
C GLU A 273 -21.84 15.49 -12.30
N VAL A 274 -22.84 14.73 -11.85
CA VAL A 274 -22.61 13.49 -11.10
C VAL A 274 -22.83 12.29 -12.01
N ARG A 275 -21.86 11.37 -12.01
CA ARG A 275 -21.92 10.09 -12.73
C ARG A 275 -21.71 8.93 -11.77
N SER A 276 -22.45 7.84 -11.96
CA SER A 276 -22.33 6.67 -11.09
C SER A 276 -21.07 5.86 -11.40
N LEU A 277 -20.43 5.34 -10.35
CA LEU A 277 -19.40 4.31 -10.48
C LEU A 277 -20.03 2.93 -10.70
N PRO A 278 -19.37 2.00 -11.41
CA PRO A 278 -19.87 0.64 -11.55
C PRO A 278 -19.73 -0.14 -10.24
N ASP A 279 -20.68 -1.03 -10.00
CA ASP A 279 -20.61 -1.97 -8.87
C ASP A 279 -19.46 -2.98 -9.05
N GLY A 280 -18.88 -3.42 -7.94
CA GLY A 280 -17.92 -4.54 -7.91
C GLY A 280 -16.45 -4.18 -8.16
N LEU A 281 -16.12 -2.93 -8.53
CA LEU A 281 -14.72 -2.49 -8.54
C LEU A 281 -14.21 -2.22 -7.12
N PRO A 282 -13.04 -2.76 -6.71
CA PRO A 282 -12.52 -2.51 -5.37
C PRO A 282 -12.08 -1.05 -5.21
N LEU A 283 -12.65 -0.33 -4.25
CA LEU A 283 -12.22 0.97 -3.69
C LEU A 283 -11.45 1.91 -4.66
N TRP A 284 -10.11 1.84 -4.66
CA TRP A 284 -9.21 2.72 -5.43
C TRP A 284 -9.16 2.43 -6.94
N TRP A 285 -9.72 1.32 -7.40
CA TRP A 285 -9.78 0.97 -8.83
C TRP A 285 -10.81 1.75 -9.61
N GLY A 286 -11.66 2.55 -8.95
CA GLY A 286 -12.60 3.44 -9.63
C GLY A 286 -11.93 4.40 -10.61
N LYS A 287 -10.67 4.80 -10.39
CA LYS A 287 -9.93 5.63 -11.35
C LYS A 287 -9.73 4.95 -12.71
N ALA A 288 -9.62 3.62 -12.73
CA ALA A 288 -9.52 2.89 -13.99
C ALA A 288 -10.78 3.02 -14.83
N TYR A 289 -11.96 3.12 -14.19
CA TYR A 289 -13.23 3.27 -14.90
C TYR A 289 -13.27 4.53 -15.78
N LEU A 290 -12.52 5.59 -15.43
CA LEU A 290 -12.41 6.82 -16.22
C LEU A 290 -11.89 6.58 -17.65
N PHE A 291 -11.20 5.46 -17.88
CA PHE A 291 -10.69 5.07 -19.20
C PHE A 291 -11.67 4.20 -20.00
N SER A 292 -12.82 3.85 -19.43
CA SER A 292 -13.85 3.06 -20.10
C SER A 292 -14.69 3.91 -21.06
N GLU A 293 -15.26 3.29 -22.08
CA GLU A 293 -16.26 3.92 -22.95
C GLU A 293 -17.49 4.40 -22.15
N ALA A 294 -17.91 3.61 -21.15
CA ALA A 294 -19.05 3.92 -20.29
C ALA A 294 -18.85 5.16 -19.42
N ALA A 295 -17.60 5.55 -19.13
CA ALA A 295 -17.32 6.80 -18.46
C ALA A 295 -17.65 8.02 -19.31
N GLY A 296 -17.86 7.88 -20.62
CA GLY A 296 -18.38 8.91 -21.53
C GLY A 296 -17.52 10.17 -21.57
N LEU A 297 -16.20 9.99 -21.57
CA LEU A 297 -15.21 11.07 -21.63
C LEU A 297 -14.58 11.22 -23.02
N ASP A 298 -14.78 10.28 -23.94
CA ASP A 298 -14.19 10.31 -25.28
C ASP A 298 -14.41 11.65 -26.00
N GLY A 299 -13.35 12.18 -26.61
CA GLY A 299 -13.38 13.49 -27.27
C GLY A 299 -13.23 14.68 -26.32
N HIS A 300 -12.80 14.45 -25.08
CA HIS A 300 -12.44 15.52 -24.14
C HIS A 300 -10.95 15.45 -23.77
N ARG A 301 -10.38 16.60 -23.43
CA ARG A 301 -9.17 16.65 -22.59
C ARG A 301 -9.62 16.54 -21.15
N VAL A 302 -9.07 15.58 -20.42
CA VAL A 302 -9.47 15.32 -19.04
C VAL A 302 -8.33 15.68 -18.12
N LEU A 303 -8.57 16.58 -17.16
CA LEU A 303 -7.71 16.82 -16.02
C LEU A 303 -8.37 16.18 -14.79
N PHE A 304 -7.80 15.10 -14.30
CA PHE A 304 -8.26 14.47 -13.07
C PHE A 304 -7.49 14.99 -11.87
N LEU A 305 -8.22 15.30 -10.81
CA LEU A 305 -7.70 15.73 -9.53
C LEU A 305 -8.32 14.87 -8.43
N ASP A 306 -7.48 14.31 -7.56
CA ASP A 306 -7.96 13.67 -6.34
C ASP A 306 -8.66 14.70 -5.43
N LEU A 307 -9.52 14.21 -4.54
CA LEU A 307 -10.34 15.07 -3.68
C LEU A 307 -9.54 15.78 -2.57
N ASP A 308 -8.36 15.27 -2.26
CA ASP A 308 -7.48 15.76 -1.18
C ASP A 308 -6.34 16.64 -1.68
N GLN A 309 -6.50 17.22 -2.87
CA GLN A 309 -5.58 18.20 -3.43
C GLN A 309 -6.01 19.61 -3.04
N VAL A 310 -5.04 20.51 -2.83
CA VAL A 310 -5.31 21.92 -2.49
C VAL A 310 -4.88 22.82 -3.64
N ILE A 311 -5.84 23.46 -4.31
CA ILE A 311 -5.57 24.32 -5.47
C ILE A 311 -5.40 25.77 -5.02
N VAL A 312 -4.24 26.35 -5.34
CA VAL A 312 -3.75 27.59 -4.75
C VAL A 312 -3.37 28.66 -5.77
N GLY A 313 -3.15 28.26 -7.02
CA GLY A 313 -2.84 29.16 -8.13
C GLY A 313 -3.49 28.72 -9.43
N SER A 314 -3.16 29.43 -10.51
CA SER A 314 -3.73 29.22 -11.85
C SER A 314 -3.51 27.78 -12.34
N LEU A 315 -4.59 27.15 -12.80
CA LEU A 315 -4.60 25.81 -13.39
C LEU A 315 -4.39 25.82 -14.91
N GLU A 316 -4.17 26.99 -15.53
CA GLU A 316 -4.10 27.14 -17.00
C GLU A 316 -3.11 26.18 -17.65
N GLU A 317 -1.86 26.11 -17.14
CA GLU A 317 -0.84 25.23 -17.72
C GLU A 317 -1.21 23.74 -17.65
N LEU A 318 -1.88 23.30 -16.58
CA LEU A 318 -2.38 21.92 -16.45
C LEU A 318 -3.57 21.67 -17.40
N ALA A 319 -4.44 22.65 -17.56
CA ALA A 319 -5.62 22.61 -18.43
C ALA A 319 -5.29 22.73 -19.93
N GLU A 320 -4.16 23.34 -20.26
CA GLU A 320 -3.70 23.56 -21.64
C GLU A 320 -2.83 22.41 -22.16
N TYR A 321 -2.48 21.42 -21.33
CA TYR A 321 -1.77 20.23 -21.76
C TYR A 321 -2.43 19.58 -22.99
N GLN A 322 -1.62 19.31 -24.03
CA GLN A 322 -2.02 18.72 -25.32
C GLN A 322 -1.27 17.42 -25.63
N GLY A 323 -0.54 16.86 -24.68
CA GLY A 323 0.16 15.60 -24.88
C GLY A 323 -0.75 14.38 -24.67
N PRO A 324 -0.21 13.16 -24.86
CA PRO A 324 -0.97 11.93 -24.74
C PRO A 324 -1.52 11.71 -23.33
N PHE A 325 -0.62 11.74 -22.34
CA PHE A 325 -0.89 11.35 -20.96
C PHE A 325 0.18 11.95 -20.04
N ALA A 326 -0.24 12.80 -19.11
CA ALA A 326 0.60 13.40 -18.08
C ALA A 326 0.23 12.86 -16.70
N VAL A 327 1.24 12.57 -15.89
CA VAL A 327 1.11 12.05 -14.52
C VAL A 327 2.23 12.58 -13.62
N LEU A 328 2.04 12.52 -12.30
CA LEU A 328 3.12 12.83 -11.36
C LEU A 328 4.12 11.68 -11.31
N ALA A 329 5.41 11.99 -11.43
CA ALA A 329 6.45 11.07 -10.96
C ALA A 329 6.45 11.03 -9.43
N THR A 330 6.81 9.91 -8.84
CA THR A 330 7.11 9.86 -7.40
C THR A 330 8.47 10.48 -7.09
N ASP A 331 9.36 10.59 -8.08
CA ASP A 331 10.63 11.30 -7.94
C ASP A 331 10.40 12.77 -7.59
N GLY A 332 10.84 13.18 -6.40
CA GLY A 332 10.68 14.55 -5.89
C GLY A 332 9.47 14.77 -4.99
N LEU A 333 8.57 13.80 -4.84
CA LEU A 333 7.51 13.84 -3.83
C LEU A 333 8.06 13.26 -2.52
N ALA A 334 8.41 14.12 -1.56
CA ALA A 334 9.14 13.69 -0.36
C ALA A 334 8.34 12.69 0.52
N CYS A 335 7.02 12.72 0.48
CA CYS A 335 6.20 11.70 1.14
C CYS A 335 6.12 10.36 0.36
N GLU A 336 6.46 10.34 -0.93
CA GLU A 336 6.58 9.11 -1.69
C GLU A 336 7.95 8.48 -1.47
N LEU A 337 7.99 7.45 -0.62
CA LEU A 337 9.22 6.75 -0.25
C LEU A 337 9.83 5.91 -1.40
N ALA A 338 9.20 5.86 -2.57
CA ALA A 338 9.62 5.07 -3.72
C ALA A 338 10.06 5.97 -4.87
N SER A 339 11.21 5.71 -5.48
CA SER A 339 11.66 6.44 -6.67
C SER A 339 11.00 5.92 -7.94
N GLY A 340 10.72 6.86 -8.86
CA GLY A 340 10.19 6.80 -10.23
C GLY A 340 9.04 5.83 -10.53
N GLY A 341 8.17 5.64 -9.56
CA GLY A 341 6.81 5.24 -9.87
C GLY A 341 5.99 6.42 -10.37
N TYR A 342 4.72 6.15 -10.58
CA TYR A 342 3.71 7.18 -10.80
C TYR A 342 2.93 7.47 -9.53
N ASN A 343 2.31 8.65 -9.49
CA ASN A 343 1.29 9.01 -8.53
C ASN A 343 0.07 9.58 -9.28
N SER A 344 -1.10 8.97 -9.06
CA SER A 344 -2.33 9.30 -9.79
C SER A 344 -3.16 10.43 -9.15
N SER A 345 -2.59 11.27 -8.28
CA SER A 345 -3.31 12.38 -7.65
C SER A 345 -3.67 13.49 -8.63
N VAL A 346 -2.82 13.69 -9.63
CA VAL A 346 -3.02 14.66 -10.72
C VAL A 346 -2.63 13.97 -12.02
N ILE A 347 -3.59 13.71 -12.90
CA ILE A 347 -3.35 13.12 -14.22
C ILE A 347 -4.10 13.92 -15.28
N SER A 348 -3.54 13.99 -16.49
CA SER A 348 -4.24 14.56 -17.64
C SER A 348 -4.05 13.69 -18.87
N TRP A 349 -5.08 13.55 -19.68
CA TRP A 349 -5.01 12.78 -20.92
C TRP A 349 -6.05 13.25 -21.93
N GLU A 350 -5.81 12.88 -23.18
CA GLU A 350 -6.81 12.98 -24.22
C GLU A 350 -7.70 11.72 -24.21
N ALA A 351 -8.91 11.85 -23.68
CA ALA A 351 -9.83 10.72 -23.59
C ALA A 351 -10.23 10.23 -24.97
N SER A 352 -9.81 9.01 -25.29
CA SER A 352 -9.96 8.38 -26.59
C SER A 352 -9.86 6.85 -26.45
N PRO A 353 -10.29 6.10 -27.49
CA PRO A 353 -10.13 4.64 -27.52
C PRO A 353 -8.71 4.13 -27.31
N PHE A 354 -7.70 4.98 -27.55
CA PHE A 354 -6.29 4.63 -27.36
C PHE A 354 -5.95 4.25 -25.91
N PHE A 355 -6.62 4.84 -24.92
CA PHE A 355 -6.35 4.60 -23.49
C PHE A 355 -7.28 3.55 -22.85
N ARG A 356 -8.27 3.04 -23.59
CA ARG A 356 -9.20 1.99 -23.12
C ARG A 356 -8.52 0.74 -22.55
N PRO A 357 -7.36 0.27 -23.05
CA PRO A 357 -6.69 -0.87 -22.47
C PRO A 357 -6.40 -0.76 -20.97
N ILE A 358 -6.25 0.47 -20.42
CA ILE A 358 -6.07 0.68 -18.97
C ILE A 358 -7.25 0.11 -18.17
N PHE A 359 -8.48 0.18 -18.72
CA PHE A 359 -9.67 -0.41 -18.12
C PHE A 359 -9.95 -1.81 -18.64
N ASP A 360 -9.90 -2.03 -19.96
CA ASP A 360 -10.33 -3.27 -20.59
C ASP A 360 -9.47 -4.49 -20.19
N GLN A 361 -8.21 -4.25 -19.77
CA GLN A 361 -7.31 -5.29 -19.28
C GLN A 361 -7.48 -5.61 -17.79
N LEU A 362 -8.40 -4.94 -17.09
CA LEU A 362 -8.70 -5.27 -15.70
C LEU A 362 -9.43 -6.61 -15.61
N THR A 363 -8.70 -7.58 -15.07
CA THR A 363 -9.22 -8.93 -14.79
C THR A 363 -9.16 -9.22 -13.30
N PRO A 364 -9.90 -10.22 -12.80
CA PRO A 364 -9.77 -10.66 -11.41
C PRO A 364 -8.31 -11.00 -11.03
N ALA A 365 -7.54 -11.59 -11.95
CA ALA A 365 -6.13 -11.88 -11.74
C ALA A 365 -5.28 -10.62 -11.51
N VAL A 366 -5.55 -9.55 -12.27
CA VAL A 366 -4.92 -8.23 -12.08
C VAL A 366 -5.27 -7.68 -10.70
N LEU A 367 -6.56 -7.66 -10.33
CA LEU A 367 -7.01 -7.11 -9.06
C LEU A 367 -6.44 -7.84 -7.84
N GLN A 368 -6.12 -9.12 -8.00
CA GLN A 368 -5.46 -9.89 -6.96
C GLN A 368 -3.93 -9.70 -6.93
N CYS A 369 -3.28 -9.40 -8.06
CA CYS A 369 -1.82 -9.19 -8.16
C CYS A 369 -1.41 -7.73 -7.92
N VAL A 370 -2.29 -6.78 -8.17
CA VAL A 370 -1.96 -5.35 -8.15
C VAL A 370 -2.83 -4.68 -7.09
N HIS A 371 -2.18 -4.12 -6.08
CA HIS A 371 -2.88 -3.53 -4.94
C HIS A 371 -3.02 -2.01 -5.02
N ARG A 372 -2.38 -1.35 -6.01
CA ARG A 372 -2.44 0.10 -6.21
C ARG A 372 -2.71 0.44 -7.67
N PHE A 373 -3.60 1.39 -7.89
CA PHE A 373 -3.83 1.91 -9.24
C PHE A 373 -2.59 2.59 -9.84
N ASP A 374 -1.75 3.23 -9.02
CA ASP A 374 -0.50 3.84 -9.49
C ASP A 374 0.46 2.80 -10.10
N HIS A 375 0.57 1.63 -9.46
CA HIS A 375 1.36 0.52 -9.99
C HIS A 375 0.75 -0.02 -11.28
N TRP A 376 -0.58 -0.05 -11.38
CA TRP A 376 -1.25 -0.43 -12.61
C TRP A 376 -0.96 0.53 -13.76
N LEU A 377 -1.02 1.85 -13.51
CA LEU A 377 -0.63 2.83 -14.52
C LEU A 377 0.82 2.65 -14.98
N GLU A 378 1.76 2.39 -14.07
CA GLU A 378 3.15 2.11 -14.43
C GLU A 378 3.29 0.86 -15.32
N MET A 379 2.44 -0.15 -15.09
CA MET A 379 2.42 -1.37 -15.90
C MET A 379 1.74 -1.17 -17.26
N MET A 380 0.77 -0.24 -17.36
CA MET A 380 -0.08 -0.05 -18.53
C MET A 380 0.28 1.13 -19.41
N VAL A 381 1.02 2.12 -18.90
CA VAL A 381 1.34 3.36 -19.61
C VAL A 381 2.85 3.50 -19.69
N GLU A 382 3.39 3.35 -20.89
CA GLU A 382 4.80 3.56 -21.20
C GLU A 382 5.03 4.96 -21.77
N SER A 383 6.13 5.58 -21.33
CA SER A 383 6.55 6.91 -21.79
C SER A 383 5.49 8.00 -21.55
N ALA A 384 4.80 7.95 -20.40
CA ALA A 384 3.96 9.05 -19.96
C ALA A 384 4.81 10.32 -19.76
N ASP A 385 4.22 11.47 -20.07
CA ASP A 385 4.82 12.75 -19.72
C ASP A 385 4.71 12.97 -18.20
N LEU A 386 5.69 13.67 -17.63
CA LEU A 386 5.74 13.92 -16.20
C LEU A 386 5.43 15.39 -15.91
N TRP A 387 4.49 15.66 -15.01
CA TRP A 387 4.14 17.04 -14.64
C TRP A 387 5.34 17.85 -14.17
N GLN A 388 6.25 17.22 -13.44
CA GLN A 388 7.49 17.84 -12.98
C GLN A 388 8.41 18.31 -14.13
N GLN A 389 8.25 17.75 -15.33
CA GLN A 389 9.00 18.12 -16.53
C GLN A 389 8.23 19.12 -17.40
N ILE A 390 6.92 18.91 -17.57
CA ILE A 390 6.07 19.74 -18.42
C ILE A 390 5.82 21.12 -17.77
N ALA A 391 5.54 21.12 -16.46
CA ALA A 391 5.04 22.27 -15.72
C ALA A 391 5.75 22.34 -14.35
N PRO A 392 7.08 22.58 -14.34
CA PRO A 392 7.89 22.50 -13.13
C PRO A 392 7.42 23.49 -12.06
N GLY A 393 7.28 23.02 -10.82
CA GLY A 393 6.81 23.83 -9.69
C GLY A 393 5.30 24.06 -9.65
N LYS A 394 4.53 23.58 -10.64
CA LYS A 394 3.07 23.74 -10.65
C LYS A 394 2.36 22.80 -9.69
N VAL A 395 2.91 21.60 -9.49
CA VAL A 395 2.41 20.63 -8.53
C VAL A 395 3.52 20.32 -7.54
N GLU A 396 3.30 20.69 -6.28
CA GLU A 396 4.27 20.54 -5.19
C GLU A 396 3.73 19.63 -4.09
N ASP A 397 4.61 18.82 -3.50
CA ASP A 397 4.25 17.95 -2.39
C ASP A 397 4.10 18.75 -1.09
N TYR A 398 3.08 18.44 -0.30
CA TYR A 398 2.86 19.10 1.00
C TYR A 398 4.12 19.11 1.88
N THR A 399 4.88 18.00 1.94
CA THR A 399 6.07 17.94 2.80
C THR A 399 7.25 18.71 2.22
N SER A 400 7.31 18.94 0.90
CA SER A 400 8.29 19.83 0.29
C SER A 400 7.99 21.30 0.60
N VAL A 401 6.71 21.68 0.66
CA VAL A 401 6.25 23.04 0.95
C VAL A 401 6.50 23.43 2.40
N PHE A 402 6.07 22.60 3.36
CA PHE A 402 6.09 22.95 4.79
C PHE A 402 7.26 22.33 5.55
N ARG A 403 8.48 22.32 4.97
CA ARG A 403 9.68 21.70 5.58
C ARG A 403 9.84 22.04 7.07
N GLY A 404 9.50 21.07 7.93
CA GLY A 404 9.54 21.16 9.40
C GLY A 404 8.24 20.72 10.11
N GLY A 405 7.13 20.48 9.39
CA GLY A 405 5.85 20.05 9.95
C GLY A 405 5.67 18.53 10.00
N LEU A 406 5.28 18.01 11.17
CA LEU A 406 5.07 16.60 11.51
C LEU A 406 4.54 15.71 10.37
N CYS A 407 5.25 14.62 10.09
CA CYS A 407 4.64 13.42 9.52
C CYS A 407 3.65 12.87 10.55
N ILE A 408 2.37 13.24 10.46
CA ILE A 408 1.31 12.58 11.23
C ILE A 408 1.06 11.23 10.56
N GLY A 409 1.86 10.23 10.97
CA GLY A 409 1.60 8.81 10.74
C GLY A 409 2.38 8.14 9.60
N SER A 410 3.66 7.84 9.83
CA SER A 410 4.18 6.46 9.74
C SER A 410 5.64 6.42 10.19
N ASP A 411 5.94 5.61 11.21
CA ASP A 411 7.26 5.39 11.83
C ASP A 411 8.44 5.40 10.84
N GLN A 412 9.18 6.51 10.79
CA GLN A 412 10.57 6.57 10.36
C GLN A 412 11.27 7.75 11.04
N ASP A 413 11.77 7.51 12.25
CA ASP A 413 12.97 8.20 12.72
C ASP A 413 14.13 7.82 11.78
N ARG A 414 14.43 8.69 10.82
CA ARG A 414 15.72 8.72 10.15
C ARG A 414 16.68 9.49 11.06
N LEU A 415 17.34 8.80 11.99
CA LEU A 415 18.57 9.31 12.56
C LEU A 415 19.71 9.00 11.60
N ALA A 416 20.18 10.08 10.99
CA ALA A 416 21.44 10.15 10.29
C ALA A 416 22.57 9.62 11.18
N SER A 417 23.45 8.83 10.58
CA SER A 417 24.74 8.47 11.15
C SER A 417 25.52 9.75 11.45
N ASN A 418 25.65 10.09 12.73
CA ASN A 418 26.78 10.85 13.23
C ASN A 418 27.54 9.98 14.22
N ASP A 419 28.83 9.90 13.94
CA ASP A 419 29.84 9.14 14.66
C ASP A 419 30.06 9.80 16.04
N SER A 420 29.25 9.42 17.04
CA SER A 420 29.53 9.51 18.48
C SER A 420 28.28 9.05 19.23
N GLY A 421 28.38 7.90 19.88
CA GLY A 421 27.28 7.33 20.65
C GLY A 421 26.89 8.21 21.83
N GLU A 422 25.70 8.79 21.77
CA GLU A 422 24.84 9.10 22.92
C GLU A 422 23.40 9.25 22.40
N VAL A 423 22.50 8.38 22.89
CA VAL A 423 21.07 8.36 22.54
C VAL A 423 20.34 9.28 23.50
N VAL A 424 19.78 10.38 23.00
CA VAL A 424 18.82 11.21 23.75
C VAL A 424 17.43 10.91 23.21
N ASP A 425 16.63 10.20 24.01
CA ASP A 425 15.19 9.99 23.82
C ASP A 425 14.47 11.34 23.81
N VAL A 426 13.74 11.64 22.74
CA VAL A 426 12.74 12.72 22.72
C VAL A 426 11.39 12.12 22.36
N VAL A 427 10.74 11.51 23.35
CA VAL A 427 9.30 11.28 23.34
C VAL A 427 8.67 12.40 24.17
N GLY A 428 7.91 13.29 23.54
CA GLY A 428 7.29 14.44 24.17
C GLY A 428 5.84 14.63 23.75
N SER A 429 4.94 14.05 24.55
CA SER A 429 3.50 14.25 24.61
C SER A 429 3.03 15.71 24.48
N PHE A 430 2.05 15.98 23.62
CA PHE A 430 1.20 17.16 23.75
C PHE A 430 0.12 16.88 24.81
N ALA A 431 0.42 17.25 26.05
CA ALA A 431 -0.60 17.46 27.08
C ALA A 431 -0.94 18.95 27.15
N VAL A 432 -2.24 19.21 27.21
CA VAL A 432 -2.85 20.54 27.27
C VAL A 432 -2.58 21.22 28.62
N ALA A 433 -2.15 22.49 28.53
CA ALA A 433 -2.28 23.59 29.50
C ALA A 433 -1.57 23.51 30.88
N GLY A 434 -0.80 24.57 31.16
CA GLY A 434 -0.48 25.02 32.53
C GLY A 434 1.00 25.32 32.76
N GLU A 435 1.37 26.60 32.69
CA GLU A 435 2.44 27.28 33.45
C GLU A 435 3.84 26.62 33.52
N GLU A 436 4.78 27.14 32.71
CA GLU A 436 5.96 27.92 33.15
C GLU A 436 6.96 28.01 31.98
N ALA A 437 7.05 29.22 31.41
CA ALA A 437 7.97 29.54 30.33
C ALA A 437 9.31 29.98 30.91
N SER A 438 10.30 29.09 31.01
CA SER A 438 11.71 29.49 31.11
C SER A 438 12.68 28.30 31.03
N SER A 439 12.88 27.73 29.83
CA SER A 439 14.18 27.16 29.39
C SER A 439 14.05 26.45 28.03
N LEU A 440 13.91 27.23 26.96
CA LEU A 440 14.07 26.76 25.57
C LEU A 440 15.02 27.71 24.81
N SER A 441 16.19 27.98 25.38
CA SER A 441 17.14 28.94 24.80
C SER A 441 18.22 28.31 23.93
N ASN A 442 18.13 27.04 23.51
CA ASN A 442 19.17 26.41 22.67
C ASN A 442 18.62 25.45 21.59
N ILE A 443 17.60 25.88 20.84
CA ILE A 443 17.29 25.30 19.51
C ILE A 443 17.46 26.42 18.48
N SER A 444 18.71 26.83 18.25
CA SER A 444 19.06 27.81 17.23
C SER A 444 19.29 27.12 15.88
N SER A 445 18.19 26.73 15.21
CA SER A 445 18.03 26.67 13.73
C SER A 445 16.92 25.70 13.30
N VAL A 446 15.69 25.87 13.81
CA VAL A 446 14.52 25.49 13.00
C VAL A 446 14.49 26.52 11.87
N ALA A 447 15.02 26.16 10.70
CA ALA A 447 14.86 26.97 9.51
C ALA A 447 13.38 27.34 9.38
N GLU A 448 13.08 28.64 9.19
CA GLU A 448 11.71 29.15 9.08
C GLU A 448 10.94 28.29 8.08
N ILE A 449 9.96 27.53 8.59
CA ILE A 449 9.10 26.70 7.75
C ILE A 449 8.34 27.66 6.84
N PRO A 450 8.42 27.52 5.50
CA PRO A 450 7.64 28.36 4.61
C PRO A 450 6.16 28.19 4.94
N MET A 451 5.48 29.30 5.23
CA MET A 451 4.03 29.29 5.49
C MET A 451 3.21 29.22 4.20
N GLU A 452 3.84 29.38 3.03
CA GLU A 452 3.20 29.44 1.72
C GLU A 452 4.01 28.63 0.69
N PRO A 453 3.35 28.07 -0.34
CA PRO A 453 4.02 27.38 -1.43
C PRO A 453 4.83 28.35 -2.29
N PRO A 454 5.80 27.84 -3.07
CA PRO A 454 6.56 28.65 -4.02
C PRO A 454 5.66 29.44 -4.96
N ALA A 455 6.09 30.64 -5.33
CA ALA A 455 5.39 31.47 -6.30
C ALA A 455 5.18 30.71 -7.62
N GLY A 456 3.94 30.73 -8.12
CA GLY A 456 3.56 30.03 -9.35
C GLY A 456 3.04 28.61 -9.14
N CYS A 457 3.10 28.06 -7.92
CA CYS A 457 2.46 26.80 -7.57
C CYS A 457 0.95 26.85 -7.86
N ALA A 458 0.43 25.80 -8.49
CA ALA A 458 -0.99 25.68 -8.83
C ALA A 458 -1.71 24.72 -7.87
N VAL A 459 -1.08 23.58 -7.57
CA VAL A 459 -1.64 22.51 -6.75
C VAL A 459 -0.63 22.07 -5.70
N VAL A 460 -1.05 22.02 -4.45
CA VAL A 460 -0.33 21.31 -3.39
C VAL A 460 -0.96 19.93 -3.22
N THR A 461 -0.15 18.89 -3.42
CA THR A 461 -0.57 17.50 -3.35
C THR A 461 -0.33 16.87 -1.98
N PHE A 462 -1.21 15.95 -1.59
CA PHE A 462 -1.14 15.16 -0.35
C PHE A 462 -1.09 13.65 -0.66
N PRO A 463 0.03 13.16 -1.23
CA PRO A 463 0.14 11.82 -1.80
C PRO A 463 0.02 10.72 -0.74
N ARG A 464 0.56 10.94 0.45
CA ARG A 464 0.43 10.05 1.62
C ARG A 464 -0.08 10.84 2.82
N SER A 465 -0.85 10.18 3.67
CA SER A 465 -1.34 10.76 4.92
C SER A 465 -0.22 11.54 5.64
N PRO A 466 -0.53 12.71 6.22
CA PRO A 466 -1.88 13.19 6.50
C PRO A 466 -2.60 13.86 5.30
N LYS A 467 -3.93 13.93 5.34
CA LYS A 467 -4.79 14.59 4.35
C LYS A 467 -5.04 16.05 4.73
N PRO A 468 -5.50 16.93 3.80
CA PRO A 468 -5.67 18.35 4.09
C PRO A 468 -6.51 18.63 5.33
N HIS A 469 -7.62 17.91 5.53
CA HIS A 469 -8.48 18.05 6.70
C HIS A 469 -7.82 17.65 8.03
N GLU A 470 -6.83 16.76 8.00
CA GLU A 470 -6.10 16.32 9.20
C GLU A 470 -5.06 17.36 9.62
N VAL A 471 -4.60 18.21 8.68
CA VAL A 471 -3.60 19.24 8.93
C VAL A 471 -4.17 20.66 8.94
N VAL A 472 -5.43 20.84 8.55
CA VAL A 472 -6.09 22.14 8.41
C VAL A 472 -6.04 22.97 9.70
N ASP A 473 -6.05 22.31 10.86
CA ASP A 473 -5.98 22.98 12.16
C ASP A 473 -4.57 23.34 12.60
N LEU A 474 -3.57 22.69 12.00
CA LEU A 474 -2.16 22.87 12.30
C LEU A 474 -1.53 23.96 11.41
N HIS A 475 -2.02 24.10 10.18
CA HIS A 475 -1.46 25.02 9.20
C HIS A 475 -2.52 26.03 8.73
N PRO A 476 -2.44 27.30 9.19
CA PRO A 476 -3.35 28.38 8.78
C PRO A 476 -3.48 28.54 7.27
N TRP A 477 -2.40 28.32 6.52
CA TRP A 477 -2.43 28.36 5.05
C TRP A 477 -3.32 27.26 4.46
N VAL A 478 -3.21 26.02 4.96
CA VAL A 478 -4.08 24.93 4.50
C VAL A 478 -5.52 25.26 4.85
N ARG A 479 -5.77 25.80 6.05
CA ARG A 479 -7.09 26.29 6.45
C ARG A 479 -7.64 27.30 5.45
N GLN A 480 -6.86 28.32 5.13
CA GLN A 480 -7.28 29.38 4.23
C GLN A 480 -7.61 28.84 2.84
N HIS A 481 -6.76 28.00 2.26
CA HIS A 481 -6.93 27.57 0.86
C HIS A 481 -7.83 26.35 0.68
N TRP A 482 -7.91 25.47 1.67
CA TRP A 482 -8.78 24.30 1.63
C TRP A 482 -10.20 24.62 2.09
N LEU A 483 -10.38 25.43 3.15
CA LEU A 483 -11.72 25.79 3.64
C LEU A 483 -12.31 27.06 3.02
N SER A 484 -11.55 27.85 2.23
CA SER A 484 -12.15 28.99 1.54
C SER A 484 -13.29 28.52 0.65
N GLU A 485 -14.51 28.96 0.99
CA GLU A 485 -15.74 28.70 0.25
C GLU A 485 -15.78 29.33 -1.14
#